data_AF-A0A318JNU3-F1
#
_entry.id   AF-A0A318JNU3-F1
#
_cell.length_a   1.000
_cell.length_b   1.000
_cell.length_c   1.000
_cell.angle_alpha   90.00
_cell.angle_beta   90.00
_cell.angle_gamma   90.00
#
_symmetry.space_group_name_H-M   'P 1'
#
loop_
_entity.id
_entity.type
_entity.pdbx_description
1 polymer ?
#
loop_
_entity_poly.entity_id
_entity_poly.type
_entity_poly.pdbx_seq_one_letter_code
_entity_poly.pdbx_strand_id
1 'polypeptide(L)'
;MTQPNTGADSADDIGAAAIRTVRALVEAGNLRAAKRQMRQAATQIDDQTWEMIEQIANTLRFKTHEDALAKLRKLWLSNEQHRPLIEACVPKTDDHQHIPDIHPASQTQPGTAYKLPKPVNSTEAYEDALGKDERSDPGKERDEVVVDRRDYDRDAAADIRFGLCVSCRLERAGIDHLTDRFREGRGDDGLCHDCRDENRPGVPELPTGHSIADAVDARLTYLSEHHASPGLGVYRQEWRTAQPRERQAITEWVKAQGHKATPTRHAQPIPPEINDYCDRCTEYGQLRWAASGHKVCSDCDPGLGGELTPAGSIGPSDRRTSDARKVTGQTRRVKAPASGETARSSVDPRVKPEQVPPIVASGDNQAPKPAEKTTPRRVSPEVRRRVLRRQPKVARRSMGR
;
A
#
# COMPACT_ATOMS: atom_id res chain seq x y z
N MET A 1 31.91 -41.73 7.84
CA MET A 1 30.83 -41.58 6.85
C MET A 1 29.96 -40.42 7.32
N THR A 2 30.32 -39.21 6.91
CA THR A 2 29.56 -37.98 7.21
C THR A 2 28.39 -37.95 6.24
N GLN A 3 27.16 -38.06 6.74
CA GLN A 3 25.98 -37.98 5.88
C GLN A 3 25.90 -36.57 5.26
N PRO A 4 25.57 -36.45 3.96
CA PRO A 4 25.29 -35.15 3.36
C PRO A 4 24.00 -34.61 4.00
N ASN A 5 24.11 -33.46 4.67
CA ASN A 5 22.94 -32.67 5.05
C ASN A 5 22.14 -32.41 3.78
N THR A 6 21.02 -33.11 3.64
CA THR A 6 19.98 -32.79 2.67
C THR A 6 19.44 -31.45 3.13
N GLY A 7 19.85 -30.40 2.41
CA GLY A 7 19.52 -29.03 2.69
C GLY A 7 18.00 -28.89 2.77
N ALA A 8 17.51 -28.68 3.99
CA ALA A 8 16.27 -27.92 4.13
C ALA A 8 16.56 -26.57 3.46
N ASP A 9 15.83 -26.27 2.39
CA ASP A 9 15.88 -24.96 1.74
C ASP A 9 15.77 -23.92 2.85
N SER A 10 16.77 -23.04 2.97
CA SER A 10 16.78 -22.06 4.04
C SER A 10 15.56 -21.14 3.89
N ALA A 11 15.06 -20.55 4.98
CA ALA A 11 13.95 -19.60 4.90
C ALA A 11 14.24 -18.46 3.89
N ASP A 12 15.53 -18.11 3.74
CA ASP A 12 16.04 -17.18 2.74
C ASP A 12 15.89 -17.68 1.30
N ASP A 13 16.12 -18.96 1.02
CA ASP A 13 15.93 -19.55 -0.31
C ASP A 13 14.45 -19.57 -0.69
N ILE A 14 13.58 -19.91 0.28
CA ILE A 14 12.12 -19.87 0.12
C ILE A 14 11.66 -18.43 -0.15
N GLY A 15 12.15 -17.47 0.64
CA GLY A 15 11.87 -16.04 0.46
C GLY A 15 12.34 -15.53 -0.91
N ALA A 16 13.57 -15.86 -1.31
CA ALA A 16 14.13 -15.48 -2.60
C ALA A 16 13.34 -16.07 -3.78
N ALA A 17 12.94 -17.35 -3.69
CA ALA A 17 12.11 -17.99 -4.71
C ALA A 17 10.71 -17.35 -4.80
N ALA A 18 10.10 -17.02 -3.67
CA ALA A 18 8.81 -16.34 -3.62
C ALA A 18 8.88 -14.95 -4.26
N ILE A 19 9.92 -14.15 -3.95
CA ILE A 19 10.10 -12.80 -4.52
C ILE A 19 10.32 -12.86 -6.04
N ARG A 20 11.11 -13.81 -6.53
CA ARG A 20 11.27 -14.02 -7.99
C ARG A 20 9.94 -14.37 -8.66
N THR A 21 9.12 -15.20 -8.02
CA THR A 21 7.78 -15.55 -8.51
C THR A 21 6.84 -14.34 -8.51
N VAL A 22 6.85 -13.55 -7.44
CA VAL A 22 6.07 -12.30 -7.34
C VAL A 22 6.48 -11.33 -8.44
N ARG A 23 7.79 -11.15 -8.69
CA ARG A 23 8.31 -10.32 -9.79
C ARG A 23 7.74 -10.76 -11.14
N ALA A 24 7.83 -12.04 -11.48
CA ALA A 24 7.28 -12.57 -12.74
C ALA A 24 5.76 -12.35 -12.87
N LEU A 25 5.01 -12.48 -11.76
CA LEU A 25 3.57 -12.22 -11.75
C LEU A 25 3.23 -10.74 -11.93
N VAL A 26 4.05 -9.82 -11.39
CA VAL A 26 3.90 -8.38 -11.58
C VAL A 26 4.24 -7.98 -13.02
N GLU A 27 5.34 -8.50 -13.58
CA GLU A 27 5.72 -8.29 -14.98
C GLU A 27 4.63 -8.78 -15.95
N ALA A 28 3.95 -9.89 -15.62
CA ALA A 28 2.81 -10.41 -16.39
C ALA A 28 1.48 -9.66 -16.14
N GLY A 29 1.47 -8.59 -15.32
CA GLY A 29 0.25 -7.84 -14.97
C GLY A 29 -0.73 -8.57 -14.04
N ASN A 30 -0.35 -9.73 -13.48
CA ASN A 30 -1.20 -10.55 -12.62
C ASN A 30 -1.04 -10.19 -11.13
N LEU A 31 -1.46 -8.97 -10.78
CA LEU A 31 -1.30 -8.43 -9.42
C LEU A 31 -2.03 -9.24 -8.34
N ARG A 32 -3.16 -9.89 -8.68
CA ARG A 32 -3.90 -10.74 -7.74
C ARG A 32 -3.12 -12.00 -7.38
N ALA A 33 -2.53 -12.68 -8.36
CA ALA A 33 -1.70 -13.84 -8.10
C ALA A 33 -0.43 -13.46 -7.33
N ALA A 34 0.19 -12.32 -7.67
CA ALA A 34 1.35 -11.79 -6.96
C ALA A 34 1.06 -11.59 -5.46
N LYS A 35 -0.07 -10.94 -5.12
CA LYS A 35 -0.51 -10.77 -3.72
C LYS A 35 -0.71 -12.10 -3.00
N ARG A 36 -1.38 -13.07 -3.64
CA ARG A 36 -1.59 -14.41 -3.03
C ARG A 36 -0.27 -15.13 -2.78
N GLN A 37 0.66 -15.08 -3.73
CA GLN A 37 1.99 -15.68 -3.59
C GLN A 37 2.75 -15.07 -2.40
N MET A 38 2.70 -13.74 -2.25
CA MET A 38 3.35 -13.06 -1.11
C MET A 38 2.73 -13.45 0.24
N ARG A 39 1.39 -13.56 0.31
CA ARG A 39 0.69 -14.01 1.53
C ARG A 39 1.07 -15.45 1.89
N GLN A 40 1.17 -16.33 0.90
CA GLN A 40 1.59 -17.72 1.12
C GLN A 40 3.04 -17.76 1.63
N ALA A 41 3.95 -17.03 0.99
CA ALA A 41 5.34 -16.94 1.41
C ALA A 41 5.49 -16.41 2.84
N ALA A 42 4.70 -15.40 3.23
CA ALA A 42 4.72 -14.85 4.59
C ALA A 42 4.37 -15.87 5.68
N THR A 43 3.72 -17.00 5.36
CA THR A 43 3.46 -18.07 6.34
C THR A 43 4.63 -19.05 6.54
N GLN A 44 5.62 -19.00 5.64
CA GLN A 44 6.76 -19.93 5.60
C GLN A 44 8.09 -19.25 5.93
N ILE A 45 8.12 -17.92 5.84
CA ILE A 45 9.29 -17.09 6.11
C ILE A 45 9.35 -16.79 7.62
N ASP A 46 10.54 -16.82 8.21
CA ASP A 46 10.75 -16.46 9.61
C ASP A 46 10.78 -14.94 9.84
N ASP A 47 10.66 -14.51 11.09
CA ASP A 47 10.59 -13.09 11.46
C ASP A 47 11.85 -12.32 11.04
N GLN A 48 13.03 -12.93 11.09
CA GLN A 48 14.30 -12.30 10.72
C GLN A 48 14.38 -12.03 9.21
N THR A 49 13.97 -13.01 8.41
CA THR A 49 13.89 -12.89 6.95
C THR A 49 12.84 -11.86 6.57
N TRP A 50 11.71 -11.79 7.29
CA TRP A 50 10.69 -10.76 7.07
C TRP A 50 11.21 -9.35 7.37
N GLU A 51 11.96 -9.17 8.45
CA GLU A 51 12.62 -7.90 8.79
C GLU A 51 13.59 -7.47 7.68
N MET A 52 14.34 -8.41 7.10
CA MET A 52 15.22 -8.13 5.96
C MET A 52 14.44 -7.70 4.71
N ILE A 53 13.30 -8.35 4.40
CA ILE A 53 12.42 -7.94 3.29
C ILE A 53 11.92 -6.51 3.51
N GLU A 54 11.47 -6.17 4.72
CA GLU A 54 11.00 -4.82 5.05
C GLU A 54 12.11 -3.78 4.91
N GLN A 55 13.33 -4.09 5.37
CA GLN A 55 14.48 -3.20 5.22
C GLN A 55 14.83 -2.94 3.74
N ILE A 56 14.77 -3.97 2.90
CA ILE A 56 14.98 -3.83 1.45
C ILE A 56 13.88 -2.99 0.82
N ALA A 57 12.60 -3.26 1.12
CA ALA A 57 11.46 -2.51 0.60
C ALA A 57 11.53 -1.02 0.97
N ASN A 58 11.87 -0.70 2.22
CA ASN A 58 12.06 0.67 2.68
C ASN A 58 13.25 1.36 1.98
N THR A 59 14.35 0.63 1.76
CA THR A 59 15.52 1.13 1.01
C THR A 59 15.13 1.52 -0.41
N LEU A 60 14.37 0.67 -1.10
CA LEU A 60 13.93 0.92 -2.47
C LEU A 60 12.87 2.04 -2.56
N ARG A 61 12.02 2.18 -1.55
CA ARG A 61 10.94 3.18 -1.55
C ARG A 61 11.44 4.61 -1.31
N PHE A 62 12.45 4.79 -0.46
CA PHE A 62 12.80 6.10 0.09
C PHE A 62 14.16 6.65 -0.36
N LYS A 63 14.95 5.89 -1.13
CA LYS A 63 16.25 6.33 -1.63
C LYS A 63 16.23 6.48 -3.15
N THR A 64 17.09 7.34 -3.68
CA THR A 64 17.38 7.41 -5.12
C THR A 64 17.96 6.06 -5.57
N HIS A 65 17.91 5.77 -6.87
CA HIS A 65 18.35 4.48 -7.40
C HIS A 65 19.80 4.15 -6.99
N GLU A 66 20.71 5.11 -7.14
CA GLU A 66 22.13 4.93 -6.81
C GLU A 66 22.35 4.67 -5.31
N ASP A 67 21.69 5.44 -4.45
CA ASP A 67 21.76 5.28 -2.99
C ASP A 67 21.15 3.96 -2.52
N ALA A 68 20.04 3.54 -3.15
CA ALA A 68 19.39 2.26 -2.88
C ALA A 68 20.33 1.10 -3.23
N LEU A 69 20.95 1.12 -4.42
CA LEU A 69 21.93 0.10 -4.82
C LEU A 69 23.16 0.07 -3.91
N ALA A 70 23.70 1.23 -3.52
CA ALA A 70 24.80 1.30 -2.58
C ALA A 70 24.44 0.67 -1.21
N LYS A 71 23.23 0.96 -0.72
CA LYS A 71 22.72 0.39 0.54
C LYS A 71 22.47 -1.11 0.45
N LEU A 72 21.89 -1.60 -0.65
CA LEU A 72 21.66 -3.03 -0.87
C LEU A 72 22.98 -3.82 -1.00
N ARG A 73 24.00 -3.25 -1.65
CA ARG A 73 25.35 -3.84 -1.69
C ARG A 73 25.95 -3.97 -0.29
N LYS A 74 25.80 -2.94 0.55
CA LYS A 74 26.25 -2.99 1.95
C LYS A 74 25.52 -4.10 2.72
N LEU A 75 24.20 -4.22 2.56
CA LEU A 75 23.42 -5.29 3.18
C LEU A 75 23.85 -6.68 2.73
N TRP A 76 24.14 -6.84 1.43
CA TRP A 76 24.60 -8.11 0.85
C TRP A 76 25.96 -8.56 1.41
N LEU A 77 26.86 -7.60 1.64
CA LEU A 77 28.17 -7.88 2.23
C LEU A 77 28.08 -8.26 3.72
N SER A 78 27.24 -7.57 4.50
CA SER A 78 27.13 -7.79 5.95
C SER A 78 26.26 -8.98 6.34
N ASN A 79 25.39 -9.46 5.46
CA ASN A 79 24.41 -10.50 5.76
C ASN A 79 24.56 -11.69 4.81
N GLU A 80 25.54 -12.56 5.10
CA GLU A 80 25.84 -13.71 4.24
C GLU A 80 24.66 -14.68 4.09
N GLN A 81 23.87 -14.86 5.15
CA GLN A 81 22.67 -15.72 5.17
C GLN A 81 21.60 -15.20 4.19
N HIS A 82 21.35 -13.89 4.18
CA HIS A 82 20.29 -13.26 3.39
C HIS A 82 20.71 -12.88 1.95
N ARG A 83 21.89 -13.30 1.47
CA ARG A 83 22.37 -12.94 0.11
C ARG A 83 21.39 -13.34 -1.01
N PRO A 84 20.83 -14.56 -1.06
CA PRO A 84 19.89 -14.95 -2.12
C PRO A 84 18.65 -14.07 -2.16
N LEU A 85 18.16 -13.65 -0.99
CA LEU A 85 17.02 -12.78 -0.82
C LEU A 85 17.32 -11.37 -1.33
N ILE A 86 18.45 -10.80 -0.93
CA ILE A 86 18.88 -9.45 -1.37
C ILE A 86 19.05 -9.43 -2.88
N GLU A 87 19.69 -10.44 -3.48
CA GLU A 87 19.84 -10.58 -4.93
C GLU A 87 18.50 -10.65 -5.67
N ALA A 88 17.51 -11.35 -5.11
CA ALA A 88 16.17 -11.43 -5.68
C ALA A 88 15.43 -10.08 -5.68
N CYS A 89 15.77 -9.18 -4.75
CA CYS A 89 15.13 -7.87 -4.61
C CYS A 89 15.80 -6.75 -5.39
N VAL A 90 17.07 -6.88 -5.79
CA VAL A 90 17.79 -5.82 -6.51
C VAL A 90 17.09 -5.55 -7.86
N PRO A 91 16.69 -4.30 -8.15
CA PRO A 91 16.11 -3.93 -9.44
C PRO A 91 17.15 -4.05 -10.55
N LYS A 92 16.73 -4.46 -11.75
CA LYS A 92 17.62 -4.48 -12.92
C LYS A 92 17.76 -3.06 -13.47
N THR A 93 18.88 -2.80 -14.16
CA THR A 93 19.27 -1.47 -14.68
C THR A 93 18.22 -0.83 -15.59
N ASP A 94 17.29 -1.62 -16.16
CA ASP A 94 16.29 -1.16 -17.14
C ASP A 94 14.84 -1.25 -16.64
N ASP A 95 14.58 -1.53 -15.36
CA ASP A 95 13.21 -1.78 -14.87
C ASP A 95 12.35 -0.49 -14.77
N HIS A 96 12.89 0.69 -15.11
CA HIS A 96 12.21 2.00 -15.09
C HIS A 96 11.43 2.33 -13.80
N GLN A 97 11.69 1.64 -12.69
CA GLN A 97 11.04 1.85 -11.38
C GLN A 97 11.54 3.12 -10.67
N HIS A 98 12.42 3.89 -11.31
CA HIS A 98 12.92 5.13 -10.74
C HIS A 98 11.83 6.19 -10.79
N ILE A 99 11.44 6.71 -9.62
CA ILE A 99 10.81 8.03 -9.52
C ILE A 99 11.87 9.00 -10.05
N PRO A 100 11.70 9.61 -11.25
CA PRO A 100 12.68 10.54 -11.77
C PRO A 100 12.99 11.59 -10.72
N ASP A 101 14.27 11.97 -10.59
CA ASP A 101 14.67 13.07 -9.70
C ASP A 101 13.79 14.25 -10.05
N ILE A 102 12.83 14.54 -9.16
CA ILE A 102 11.89 15.63 -9.37
C ILE A 102 12.76 16.88 -9.32
N HIS A 103 13.07 17.44 -10.49
CA HIS A 103 13.70 18.74 -10.62
C HIS A 103 13.00 19.73 -9.67
N PRO A 104 13.74 20.63 -8.99
CA PRO A 104 13.18 21.52 -7.99
C PRO A 104 11.94 22.19 -8.54
N ALA A 105 10.83 22.05 -7.80
CA ALA A 105 9.48 22.45 -8.20
C ALA A 105 9.51 23.73 -9.05
N SER A 106 9.13 23.60 -10.34
CA SER A 106 8.91 24.77 -11.18
C SER A 106 7.88 25.64 -10.48
N GLN A 107 8.29 26.86 -10.14
CA GLN A 107 7.50 27.82 -9.37
C GLN A 107 6.14 28.01 -10.05
N THR A 108 5.09 27.48 -9.44
CA THR A 108 3.72 27.65 -9.91
C THR A 108 3.36 29.12 -9.77
N GLN A 109 3.16 29.81 -10.90
CA GLN A 109 2.61 31.15 -10.88
C GLN A 109 1.19 31.12 -10.27
N PRO A 110 0.80 32.14 -9.47
CA PRO A 110 -0.52 32.20 -8.86
C PRO A 110 -1.59 32.51 -9.92
N GLY A 111 -2.20 31.45 -10.45
CA GLY A 111 -3.34 31.54 -11.35
C GLY A 111 -4.63 31.88 -10.61
N THR A 112 -5.28 32.94 -11.05
CA THR A 112 -6.58 33.46 -10.58
C THR A 112 -7.67 32.39 -10.44
N ALA A 113 -8.36 32.40 -9.30
CA ALA A 113 -9.46 31.50 -8.97
C ALA A 113 -10.69 31.72 -9.88
N TYR A 114 -10.83 30.87 -10.90
CA TYR A 114 -12.09 30.73 -11.63
C TYR A 114 -13.06 29.86 -10.84
N LYS A 115 -14.21 30.43 -10.47
CA LYS A 115 -15.32 29.69 -9.84
C LYS A 115 -16.05 28.89 -10.92
N LEU A 116 -15.80 27.59 -11.00
CA LEU A 116 -16.66 26.68 -11.77
C LEU A 116 -17.89 26.26 -10.95
N PRO A 117 -19.07 26.10 -11.59
CA PRO A 117 -20.22 25.43 -10.99
C PRO A 117 -19.87 23.97 -10.66
N LYS A 118 -20.47 23.41 -9.59
CA LYS A 118 -20.25 22.02 -9.17
C LYS A 118 -21.19 21.07 -9.93
N PRO A 119 -20.70 20.23 -10.86
CA PRO A 119 -21.49 19.14 -11.43
C PRO A 119 -21.68 18.01 -10.42
N VAL A 120 -22.76 17.25 -10.59
CA VAL A 120 -23.26 16.26 -9.63
C VAL A 120 -22.54 14.92 -9.77
N ASN A 121 -21.83 14.67 -10.89
CA ASN A 121 -20.88 13.58 -11.08
C ASN A 121 -19.71 14.00 -12.01
N SER A 122 -18.56 13.31 -11.92
CA SER A 122 -17.33 13.66 -12.66
C SER A 122 -17.40 13.35 -14.15
N THR A 123 -18.30 12.45 -14.56
CA THR A 123 -18.50 12.06 -15.97
C THR A 123 -19.30 13.13 -16.72
N GLU A 124 -20.38 13.63 -16.13
CA GLU A 124 -21.17 14.78 -16.63
C GLU A 124 -20.33 16.05 -16.66
N ALA A 125 -19.46 16.25 -15.67
CA ALA A 125 -18.51 17.38 -15.67
C ALA A 125 -17.61 17.38 -16.90
N TYR A 126 -17.15 16.19 -17.30
CA TYR A 126 -16.29 16.00 -18.45
C TYR A 126 -17.09 16.15 -19.75
N GLU A 127 -18.27 15.53 -19.84
CA GLU A 127 -19.09 15.61 -21.05
C GLU A 127 -19.73 16.99 -21.29
N ASP A 128 -20.01 17.78 -20.26
CA ASP A 128 -20.51 19.15 -20.39
C ASP A 128 -19.40 20.17 -20.64
N ALA A 129 -18.14 19.82 -20.32
CA ALA A 129 -16.98 20.62 -20.68
C ALA A 129 -16.55 20.42 -22.14
N LEU A 130 -16.98 19.32 -22.78
CA LEU A 130 -16.77 19.08 -24.21
C LEU A 130 -17.67 20.01 -25.04
N GLY A 131 -17.10 20.63 -26.07
CA GLY A 131 -17.86 21.39 -27.06
C GLY A 131 -18.95 20.53 -27.70
N LYS A 132 -20.06 21.14 -28.12
CA LYS A 132 -21.19 20.42 -28.75
C LYS A 132 -20.76 19.65 -30.02
N ASP A 133 -19.75 20.20 -30.67
CA ASP A 133 -18.95 19.71 -31.79
C ASP A 133 -18.03 18.52 -31.40
N GLU A 134 -17.40 18.54 -30.23
CA GLU A 134 -16.60 17.42 -29.72
C GLU A 134 -17.45 16.21 -29.31
N ARG A 135 -18.70 16.44 -28.89
CA ARG A 135 -19.64 15.38 -28.49
C ARG A 135 -20.22 14.59 -29.68
N SER A 136 -20.12 15.14 -30.89
CA SER A 136 -20.79 14.61 -32.10
C SER A 136 -19.84 13.99 -33.14
N ASP A 137 -18.52 14.00 -32.91
CA ASP A 137 -17.53 13.50 -33.88
C ASP A 137 -16.89 12.18 -33.38
N PRO A 138 -17.46 11.01 -33.73
CA PRO A 138 -16.87 9.73 -33.38
C PRO A 138 -15.67 9.45 -34.28
N GLY A 139 -14.48 9.89 -33.86
CA GLY A 139 -13.23 9.29 -34.31
C GLY A 139 -12.37 10.09 -35.28
N LYS A 140 -12.46 11.42 -35.32
CA LYS A 140 -11.37 12.21 -35.92
C LYS A 140 -10.16 12.19 -34.98
N GLU A 141 -9.11 11.51 -35.42
CA GLU A 141 -7.79 11.51 -34.76
C GLU A 141 -7.34 12.97 -34.62
N ARG A 142 -7.08 13.40 -33.38
CA ARG A 142 -6.64 14.78 -33.13
C ARG A 142 -5.16 14.88 -33.46
N ASP A 143 -4.80 15.85 -34.30
CA ASP A 143 -3.39 16.17 -34.60
C ASP A 143 -2.62 16.66 -33.36
N GLU A 144 -3.34 17.12 -32.33
CA GLU A 144 -2.76 17.55 -31.06
C GLU A 144 -2.89 16.46 -30.00
N VAL A 145 -1.76 16.12 -29.38
CA VAL A 145 -1.73 15.28 -28.17
C VAL A 145 -2.61 15.95 -27.12
N VAL A 146 -3.67 15.26 -26.70
CA VAL A 146 -4.50 15.71 -25.59
C VAL A 146 -3.64 15.66 -24.33
N VAL A 147 -2.99 16.77 -24.02
CA VAL A 147 -2.31 16.97 -22.73
C VAL A 147 -3.42 17.15 -21.73
N ASP A 148 -3.81 16.06 -21.07
CA ASP A 148 -4.74 16.14 -19.96
C ASP A 148 -4.13 17.06 -18.89
N ARG A 149 -4.77 18.20 -18.68
CA ARG A 149 -4.36 19.19 -17.68
C ARG A 149 -4.68 18.75 -16.25
N ARG A 150 -5.28 17.57 -16.06
CA ARG A 150 -5.37 16.95 -14.74
C ARG A 150 -4.00 16.54 -14.28
N ASP A 151 -3.63 17.15 -13.16
CA ASP A 151 -2.55 16.66 -12.33
C ASP A 151 -3.02 15.35 -11.69
N TYR A 152 -2.71 14.25 -12.37
CA TYR A 152 -3.07 12.90 -11.93
C TYR A 152 -2.45 12.56 -10.58
N ASP A 153 -1.31 13.16 -10.22
CA ASP A 153 -0.70 12.95 -8.92
C ASP A 153 -1.52 13.65 -7.83
N ARG A 154 -2.03 14.86 -8.10
CA ARG A 154 -2.94 15.55 -7.18
C ARG A 154 -4.30 14.85 -7.05
N ASP A 155 -4.85 14.35 -8.15
CA ASP A 155 -6.11 13.62 -8.13
C ASP A 155 -5.95 12.21 -7.53
N ALA A 156 -4.78 11.58 -7.68
CA ALA A 156 -4.40 10.35 -6.97
C ALA A 156 -4.13 10.59 -5.48
N ALA A 157 -3.65 11.79 -5.11
CA ALA A 157 -3.48 12.24 -3.74
C ALA A 157 -4.78 12.76 -3.10
N ALA A 158 -5.95 12.51 -3.71
CA ALA A 158 -7.22 12.86 -3.09
C ALA A 158 -7.26 12.32 -1.65
N ASP A 159 -7.62 13.19 -0.70
CA ASP A 159 -7.71 12.86 0.71
C ASP A 159 -8.38 11.49 0.89
N ILE A 160 -7.69 10.57 1.53
CA ILE A 160 -8.26 9.30 1.98
C ILE A 160 -9.25 9.65 3.09
N ARG A 161 -10.48 9.99 2.71
CA ARG A 161 -11.56 10.41 3.64
C ARG A 161 -12.27 9.23 4.30
N PHE A 162 -11.70 8.06 4.13
CA PHE A 162 -12.35 6.79 4.33
C PHE A 162 -11.57 6.00 5.37
N GLY A 163 -12.29 5.44 6.33
CA GLY A 163 -11.70 4.59 7.36
C GLY A 163 -11.01 3.38 6.74
N LEU A 164 -9.88 2.97 7.32
CA LEU A 164 -9.11 1.81 6.87
C LEU A 164 -9.93 0.51 6.95
N CYS A 165 -9.49 -0.53 6.24
CA CYS A 165 -10.06 -1.87 6.37
C CYS A 165 -9.96 -2.36 7.82
N VAL A 166 -11.07 -2.80 8.42
CA VAL A 166 -11.06 -3.30 9.81
C VAL A 166 -10.34 -4.63 9.96
N SER A 167 -10.16 -5.38 8.86
CA SER A 167 -9.43 -6.65 8.87
C SER A 167 -7.94 -6.44 8.57
N CYS A 168 -7.59 -5.96 7.36
CA CYS A 168 -6.19 -5.85 6.93
C CYS A 168 -5.52 -4.50 7.21
N ARG A 169 -6.24 -3.51 7.75
CA ARG A 169 -5.74 -2.15 8.06
C ARG A 169 -5.21 -1.35 6.87
N LEU A 170 -5.38 -1.84 5.64
CA LEU A 170 -5.05 -1.10 4.42
C LEU A 170 -6.15 -0.09 4.06
N GLU A 171 -5.79 0.89 3.25
CA GLU A 171 -6.73 1.86 2.69
C GLU A 171 -7.79 1.17 1.84
N ARG A 172 -9.01 1.70 1.92
CA ARG A 172 -10.16 1.20 1.17
C ARG A 172 -10.39 2.08 -0.05
N ALA A 173 -10.75 1.45 -1.17
CA ALA A 173 -11.22 2.21 -2.31
C ALA A 173 -12.55 2.89 -1.94
N GLY A 174 -12.84 4.08 -2.48
CA GLY A 174 -14.12 4.75 -2.19
C GLY A 174 -15.36 3.89 -2.49
N ILE A 175 -15.27 3.04 -3.53
CA ILE A 175 -16.33 2.09 -3.90
C ILE A 175 -16.57 1.02 -2.82
N ASP A 176 -15.56 0.70 -2.01
CA ASP A 176 -15.71 -0.28 -0.93
C ASP A 176 -16.67 0.20 0.15
N HIS A 177 -16.96 1.49 0.27
CA HIS A 177 -17.94 2.00 1.23
C HIS A 177 -19.39 1.84 0.74
N LEU A 178 -19.59 1.66 -0.56
CA LEU A 178 -20.91 1.67 -1.20
C LEU A 178 -21.50 0.26 -1.30
N THR A 179 -21.51 -0.46 -0.18
CA THR A 179 -22.15 -1.79 -0.08
C THR A 179 -23.67 -1.69 -0.14
N ASP A 180 -24.35 -2.78 -0.48
CA ASP A 180 -25.83 -2.82 -0.45
C ASP A 180 -26.36 -2.57 0.96
N ARG A 181 -25.66 -3.11 1.97
CA ARG A 181 -25.89 -2.82 3.38
C ARG A 181 -25.82 -1.31 3.69
N PHE A 182 -24.81 -0.61 3.19
CA PHE A 182 -24.70 0.84 3.37
C PHE A 182 -25.85 1.59 2.66
N ARG A 183 -26.19 1.20 1.44
CA ARG A 183 -27.33 1.76 0.68
C ARG A 183 -28.67 1.56 1.38
N GLU A 184 -28.83 0.44 2.06
CA GLU A 184 -30.00 0.11 2.87
C GLU A 184 -29.97 0.79 4.25
N GLY A 185 -28.95 1.58 4.56
CA GLY A 185 -28.83 2.33 5.81
C GLY A 185 -28.48 1.46 7.02
N ARG A 186 -27.90 0.27 6.81
CA ARG A 186 -27.44 -0.65 7.86
C ARG A 186 -25.95 -0.52 8.21
N GLY A 187 -25.33 0.57 7.75
CA GLY A 187 -23.96 0.95 8.08
C GLY A 187 -22.92 0.26 7.19
N ASP A 188 -21.67 0.69 7.36
CA ASP A 188 -20.51 0.19 6.63
C ASP A 188 -19.91 -1.05 7.34
N ASP A 189 -19.60 -2.11 6.60
CA ASP A 189 -18.96 -3.33 7.15
C ASP A 189 -17.46 -3.13 7.43
N GLY A 190 -16.88 -2.03 6.96
CA GLY A 190 -15.50 -1.68 7.23
C GLY A 190 -14.47 -2.46 6.42
N LEU A 191 -14.85 -3.26 5.41
CA LEU A 191 -13.94 -4.15 4.68
C LEU A 191 -13.51 -3.58 3.32
N CYS A 192 -12.30 -3.90 2.87
CA CYS A 192 -11.91 -3.73 1.47
C CYS A 192 -12.42 -4.90 0.62
N HIS A 193 -12.48 -4.74 -0.70
CA HIS A 193 -12.89 -5.79 -1.64
C HIS A 193 -12.17 -7.14 -1.40
N ASP A 194 -10.83 -7.11 -1.31
CA ASP A 194 -10.02 -8.33 -1.09
C ASP A 194 -10.40 -9.07 0.21
N CYS A 195 -10.69 -8.35 1.30
CA CYS A 195 -11.09 -8.97 2.57
C CYS A 195 -12.51 -9.53 2.55
N ARG A 196 -13.42 -8.93 1.75
CA ARG A 196 -14.77 -9.48 1.54
C ARG A 196 -14.73 -10.78 0.75
N ASP A 197 -13.94 -10.82 -0.32
CA ASP A 197 -13.76 -12.01 -1.15
C ASP A 197 -13.20 -13.19 -0.34
N GLU A 198 -12.35 -12.90 0.65
CA GLU A 198 -11.84 -13.88 1.61
C GLU A 198 -12.81 -14.23 2.76
N ASN A 199 -14.03 -13.69 2.75
CA ASN A 199 -15.03 -13.85 3.82
C ASN A 199 -14.49 -13.51 5.21
N ARG A 200 -13.64 -12.46 5.30
CA ARG A 200 -13.19 -11.96 6.61
C ARG A 200 -14.37 -11.38 7.38
N PRO A 201 -14.43 -11.52 8.71
CA PRO A 201 -15.43 -10.84 9.50
C PRO A 201 -15.26 -9.31 9.36
N GLY A 202 -16.37 -8.58 9.30
CA GLY A 202 -16.40 -7.11 9.30
C GLY A 202 -17.18 -6.57 10.50
N VAL A 203 -17.38 -5.25 10.53
CA VAL A 203 -18.21 -4.59 11.56
C VAL A 203 -19.64 -5.15 11.50
N PRO A 204 -20.27 -5.53 12.64
CA PRO A 204 -21.63 -6.08 12.65
C PRO A 204 -22.69 -5.16 12.04
N GLU A 205 -23.77 -5.73 11.48
CA GLU A 205 -24.89 -4.95 10.92
C GLU A 205 -25.56 -4.04 11.95
N LEU A 206 -25.81 -2.79 11.56
CA LEU A 206 -26.48 -1.80 12.40
C LEU A 206 -27.95 -1.64 12.01
N PRO A 207 -28.83 -1.28 12.96
CA PRO A 207 -30.21 -0.94 12.64
C PRO A 207 -30.31 0.20 11.62
N THR A 208 -31.36 0.16 10.80
CA THR A 208 -31.68 1.28 9.89
C THR A 208 -31.93 2.56 10.68
N GLY A 209 -31.27 3.65 10.30
CA GLY A 209 -31.38 4.94 10.99
C GLY A 209 -30.43 5.11 12.18
N HIS A 210 -29.44 4.22 12.34
CA HIS A 210 -28.36 4.40 13.30
C HIS A 210 -27.66 5.77 13.13
N SER A 211 -27.16 6.31 14.22
CA SER A 211 -26.42 7.56 14.24
C SER A 211 -24.95 7.36 13.84
N ILE A 212 -24.25 8.46 13.56
CA ILE A 212 -22.80 8.42 13.32
C ILE A 212 -22.06 7.88 14.57
N ALA A 213 -22.55 8.19 15.77
CA ALA A 213 -21.96 7.69 17.01
C ALA A 213 -22.09 6.16 17.11
N ASP A 214 -23.24 5.60 16.74
CA ASP A 214 -23.45 4.14 16.72
C ASP A 214 -22.53 3.45 15.70
N ALA A 215 -22.32 4.06 14.53
CA ALA A 215 -21.39 3.53 13.52
C ALA A 215 -19.93 3.54 14.01
N VAL A 216 -19.51 4.63 14.67
CA VAL A 216 -18.18 4.75 15.27
C VAL A 216 -18.01 3.75 16.41
N ASP A 217 -18.99 3.65 17.31
CA ASP A 217 -18.96 2.72 18.45
C ASP A 217 -18.81 1.26 17.98
N ALA A 218 -19.65 0.82 17.04
CA ALA A 218 -19.59 -0.54 16.52
C ALA A 218 -18.24 -0.86 15.85
N ARG A 219 -17.68 0.12 15.11
CA ARG A 219 -16.37 -0.02 14.48
C ARG A 219 -15.23 -0.12 15.50
N LEU A 220 -15.22 0.74 16.52
CA LEU A 220 -14.17 0.74 17.54
C LEU A 220 -14.26 -0.49 18.44
N THR A 221 -15.47 -0.93 18.78
CA THR A 221 -15.73 -2.19 19.48
C THR A 221 -15.17 -3.37 18.68
N TYR A 222 -15.52 -3.47 17.39
CA TYR A 222 -14.97 -4.52 16.52
C TYR A 222 -13.43 -4.52 16.51
N LEU A 223 -12.82 -3.34 16.35
CA LEU A 223 -11.35 -3.20 16.35
C LEU A 223 -10.74 -3.62 17.68
N SER A 224 -11.38 -3.29 18.81
CA SER A 224 -10.90 -3.66 20.14
C SER A 224 -10.94 -5.17 20.40
N GLU A 225 -11.92 -5.87 19.84
CA GLU A 225 -12.08 -7.32 19.98
C GLU A 225 -11.12 -8.10 19.07
N HIS A 226 -10.84 -7.58 17.86
CA HIS A 226 -10.12 -8.31 16.83
C HIS A 226 -8.64 -7.91 16.70
N HIS A 227 -8.23 -6.76 17.24
CA HIS A 227 -6.83 -6.32 17.24
C HIS A 227 -6.31 -6.26 18.67
N ALA A 228 -5.47 -7.23 19.03
CA ALA A 228 -4.82 -7.32 20.33
C ALA A 228 -3.69 -6.27 20.51
N SER A 229 -3.98 -4.99 20.23
CA SER A 229 -3.02 -3.92 20.46
C SER A 229 -3.28 -3.31 21.85
N PRO A 230 -2.41 -3.52 22.85
CA PRO A 230 -2.56 -2.93 24.18
C PRO A 230 -2.43 -1.39 24.19
N GLY A 231 -2.27 -0.75 23.03
CA GLY A 231 -2.04 0.69 22.91
C GLY A 231 -3.12 1.43 22.11
N LEU A 232 -3.18 2.74 22.33
CA LEU A 232 -4.03 3.70 21.59
C LEU A 232 -3.69 3.83 20.09
N GLY A 233 -2.77 3.03 19.55
CA GLY A 233 -2.24 3.18 18.19
C GLY A 233 -3.32 3.06 17.12
N VAL A 234 -4.14 2.00 17.21
CA VAL A 234 -5.25 1.75 16.29
C VAL A 234 -6.27 2.90 16.34
N TYR A 235 -6.70 3.30 17.55
CA TYR A 235 -7.68 4.38 17.70
C TYR A 235 -7.16 5.76 17.28
N ARG A 236 -5.86 6.03 17.47
CA ARG A 236 -5.23 7.26 16.94
C ARG A 236 -5.24 7.27 15.42
N GLN A 237 -5.01 6.12 14.78
CA GLN A 237 -5.07 6.01 13.33
C GLN A 237 -6.50 6.23 12.81
N GLU A 238 -7.50 5.64 13.47
CA GLU A 238 -8.91 5.91 13.19
C GLU A 238 -9.24 7.40 13.33
N TRP A 239 -8.80 8.04 14.42
CA TRP A 239 -9.04 9.47 14.64
C TRP A 239 -8.42 10.36 13.56
N ARG A 240 -7.22 10.04 13.07
CA ARG A 240 -6.54 10.83 12.02
C ARG A 240 -7.30 10.80 10.69
N THR A 241 -7.80 9.62 10.32
CA THR A 241 -8.50 9.38 9.04
C THR A 241 -9.99 9.73 9.09
N ALA A 242 -10.57 9.83 10.28
CA ALA A 242 -11.96 10.19 10.50
C ALA A 242 -12.30 11.64 10.12
N GLN A 243 -13.54 11.86 9.72
CA GLN A 243 -14.11 13.19 9.49
C GLN A 243 -14.25 13.96 10.81
N PRO A 244 -14.31 15.30 10.80
CA PRO A 244 -14.41 16.11 12.02
C PRO A 244 -15.54 15.69 12.98
N ARG A 245 -16.70 15.25 12.46
CA ARG A 245 -17.83 14.79 13.28
C ARG A 245 -17.57 13.44 13.95
N GLU A 246 -16.90 12.53 13.25
CA GLU A 246 -16.54 11.20 13.76
C GLU A 246 -15.43 11.31 14.80
N ARG A 247 -14.46 12.22 14.63
CA ARG A 247 -13.37 12.47 15.58
C ARG A 247 -13.87 12.75 17.00
N GLN A 248 -14.98 13.47 17.13
CA GLN A 248 -15.61 13.72 18.44
C GLN A 248 -16.11 12.41 19.06
N ALA A 249 -16.89 11.62 18.31
CA ALA A 249 -17.39 10.32 18.78
C ALA A 249 -16.24 9.36 19.15
N ILE A 250 -15.17 9.30 18.35
CA ILE A 250 -13.98 8.49 18.66
C ILE A 250 -13.33 8.95 19.97
N THR A 251 -13.21 10.27 20.17
CA THR A 251 -12.61 10.84 21.39
C THR A 251 -13.44 10.51 22.62
N GLU A 252 -14.77 10.59 22.53
CA GLU A 252 -15.69 10.24 23.60
C GLU A 252 -15.64 8.74 23.93
N TRP A 253 -15.63 7.88 22.90
CA TRP A 253 -15.52 6.44 23.05
C TRP A 253 -14.21 6.03 23.74
N VAL A 254 -13.06 6.54 23.28
CA VAL A 254 -11.74 6.22 23.86
C VAL A 254 -11.66 6.67 25.32
N LYS A 255 -12.28 7.80 25.68
CA LYS A 255 -12.39 8.25 27.08
C LYS A 255 -13.25 7.31 27.92
N ALA A 256 -14.38 6.86 27.39
CA ALA A 256 -15.30 5.96 28.08
C ALA A 256 -14.68 4.59 28.38
N GLN A 257 -13.83 4.07 27.48
CA GLN A 257 -13.09 2.82 27.68
C GLN A 257 -11.96 2.91 28.73
N GLY A 258 -11.77 4.06 29.37
CA GLY A 258 -10.76 4.23 30.42
C GLY A 258 -9.32 4.22 29.90
N HIS A 259 -9.12 4.29 28.58
CA HIS A 259 -7.79 4.46 28.01
C HIS A 259 -7.25 5.83 28.42
N LYS A 260 -6.39 5.85 29.44
CA LYS A 260 -5.62 7.05 29.77
C LYS A 260 -4.77 7.38 28.56
N ALA A 261 -4.93 8.59 28.02
CA ALA A 261 -4.03 9.10 27.01
C ALA A 261 -2.62 8.96 27.58
N THR A 262 -1.83 8.00 27.08
CA THR A 262 -0.40 8.00 27.35
C THR A 262 0.04 9.38 26.92
N PRO A 263 0.54 10.23 27.85
CA PRO A 263 0.95 11.59 27.50
C PRO A 263 1.84 11.41 26.29
N THR A 264 1.42 12.00 25.18
CA THR A 264 2.24 12.01 23.97
C THR A 264 3.58 12.48 24.49
N ARG A 265 4.59 11.61 24.49
CA ARG A 265 5.96 12.04 24.75
C ARG A 265 6.15 13.06 23.66
N HIS A 266 6.01 14.35 24.02
CA HIS A 266 6.17 15.42 23.08
C HIS A 266 7.51 15.10 22.46
N ALA A 267 7.51 14.78 21.16
CA ALA A 267 8.75 14.68 20.43
C ALA A 267 9.44 15.98 20.79
N GLN A 268 10.52 15.87 21.57
CA GLN A 268 11.28 17.05 21.97
C GLN A 268 11.49 17.80 20.67
N PRO A 269 11.05 19.08 20.58
CA PRO A 269 11.08 19.82 19.33
C PRO A 269 12.47 19.57 18.76
N ILE A 270 12.54 18.88 17.62
CA ILE A 270 13.83 18.54 17.04
C ILE A 270 14.46 19.91 16.81
N PRO A 271 15.57 20.25 17.47
CA PRO A 271 16.11 21.59 17.38
C PRO A 271 16.30 21.92 15.89
N PRO A 272 15.91 23.12 15.42
CA PRO A 272 15.81 23.47 14.00
C PRO A 272 17.13 23.41 13.21
N GLU A 273 18.24 23.01 13.84
CA GLU A 273 19.56 22.85 13.25
C GLU A 273 19.91 21.36 13.08
N ILE A 274 19.07 20.59 12.38
CA ILE A 274 19.46 19.21 11.99
C ILE A 274 20.61 19.25 10.97
N ASN A 275 20.69 20.30 10.16
CA ASN A 275 21.71 20.49 9.14
C ASN A 275 22.63 21.65 9.52
N ASP A 276 23.91 21.36 9.67
CA ASP A 276 24.96 22.33 9.97
C ASP A 276 26.29 21.80 9.39
N TYR A 277 27.38 22.55 9.49
CA TYR A 277 28.70 22.12 9.05
C TYR A 277 29.33 21.17 10.07
N CYS A 278 29.78 20.00 9.59
CA CYS A 278 30.47 19.03 10.45
C CYS A 278 31.77 19.61 11.01
N ASP A 279 31.97 19.56 12.33
CA ASP A 279 33.16 20.08 13.01
C ASP A 279 34.48 19.43 12.52
N ARG A 280 34.37 18.23 11.94
CA ARG A 280 35.51 17.41 11.51
C ARG A 280 35.84 17.49 10.02
N CYS A 281 34.88 17.29 9.12
CA CYS A 281 35.11 17.38 7.66
C CYS A 281 34.66 18.70 7.03
N THR A 282 34.02 19.59 7.78
CA THR A 282 33.46 20.87 7.29
C THR A 282 32.43 20.74 6.16
N GLU A 283 31.85 19.55 5.96
CA GLU A 283 30.75 19.37 5.02
C GLU A 283 29.40 19.68 5.67
N TYR A 284 28.51 20.32 4.91
CA TYR A 284 27.16 20.64 5.35
C TYR A 284 26.26 19.40 5.23
N GLY A 285 25.67 18.94 6.33
CA GLY A 285 24.84 17.74 6.32
C GLY A 285 24.10 17.49 7.63
N GLN A 286 23.40 16.35 7.71
CA GLN A 286 22.74 15.95 8.96
C GLN A 286 23.80 15.59 10.02
N LEU A 287 23.89 16.42 11.05
CA LEU A 287 24.86 16.22 12.11
C LEU A 287 24.24 15.48 13.30
N ARG A 288 25.06 14.68 13.96
CA ARG A 288 24.77 14.10 15.26
C ARG A 288 25.73 14.66 16.29
N TRP A 289 25.25 14.77 17.52
CA TRP A 289 26.12 15.05 18.66
C TRP A 289 26.88 13.77 19.00
N ALA A 290 28.17 13.73 18.68
CA ALA A 290 29.03 12.66 19.14
C ALA A 290 29.15 12.70 20.67
N ALA A 291 29.51 11.56 21.29
CA ALA A 291 29.77 11.49 22.72
C ALA A 291 30.88 12.49 23.18
N SER A 292 31.72 12.94 22.25
CA SER A 292 32.75 13.96 22.46
C SER A 292 32.20 15.40 22.56
N GLY A 293 30.90 15.62 22.35
CA GLY A 293 30.28 16.95 22.38
C GLY A 293 30.50 17.78 21.10
N HIS A 294 30.96 17.17 20.01
CA HIS A 294 31.10 17.81 18.70
C HIS A 294 29.94 17.44 17.78
N LYS A 295 29.55 18.35 16.88
CA LYS A 295 28.59 18.07 15.83
C LYS A 295 29.34 17.42 14.66
N VAL A 296 29.17 16.11 14.47
CA VAL A 296 29.85 15.36 13.40
C VAL A 296 28.84 14.77 12.42
N CYS A 297 29.19 14.73 11.13
CA CYS A 297 28.41 14.00 10.14
C CYS A 297 28.52 12.48 10.40
N SER A 298 27.65 11.71 9.76
CA SER A 298 27.60 10.26 9.92
C SER A 298 28.91 9.56 9.54
N ASP A 299 29.68 10.13 8.60
CA ASP A 299 30.97 9.57 8.17
C ASP A 299 32.12 9.93 9.12
N CYS A 300 31.98 11.01 9.87
CA CYS A 300 32.98 11.48 10.84
C CYS A 300 32.75 10.95 12.26
N ASP A 301 31.60 10.33 12.53
CA ASP A 301 31.26 9.74 13.82
C ASP A 301 32.12 8.49 14.08
N PRO A 302 33.06 8.54 15.04
CA PRO A 302 33.92 7.40 15.35
C PRO A 302 33.12 6.20 15.89
N GLY A 303 31.89 6.38 16.36
CA GLY A 303 30.99 5.28 16.70
C GLY A 303 30.53 4.46 15.50
N LEU A 304 30.74 4.96 14.28
CA LEU A 304 30.36 4.30 13.02
C LEU A 304 31.58 3.85 12.18
N GLY A 305 32.80 4.25 12.57
CA GLY A 305 34.04 4.08 11.79
C GLY A 305 34.76 2.74 11.97
N GLY A 306 34.11 1.61 11.66
CA GLY A 306 34.84 0.37 11.34
C GLY A 306 35.63 0.51 10.03
N GLU A 307 36.77 -0.18 9.93
CA GLU A 307 37.76 -0.09 8.83
C GLU A 307 37.13 -0.05 7.42
N LEU A 308 37.14 1.12 6.80
CA LEU A 308 36.61 1.37 5.47
C LEU A 308 37.61 0.87 4.43
N THR A 309 37.25 -0.15 3.65
CA THR A 309 38.01 -0.55 2.45
C THR A 309 37.81 0.50 1.36
N PRO A 310 38.87 0.98 0.67
CA PRO A 310 38.74 2.04 -0.32
C PRO A 310 37.93 1.59 -1.55
N ALA A 311 37.15 2.50 -2.12
CA ALA A 311 36.38 2.27 -3.34
C ALA A 311 37.31 2.05 -4.55
N GLY A 312 37.17 0.91 -5.23
CA GLY A 312 37.69 0.71 -6.59
C GLY A 312 38.69 -0.43 -6.81
N SER A 313 39.16 -1.14 -5.78
CA SER A 313 40.04 -2.31 -5.97
C SER A 313 39.28 -3.62 -5.79
N ILE A 314 38.66 -4.14 -6.87
CA ILE A 314 38.41 -5.58 -7.01
C ILE A 314 39.70 -6.18 -7.58
N GLY A 315 40.74 -6.21 -6.74
CA GLY A 315 41.92 -7.03 -6.97
C GLY A 315 41.80 -8.28 -6.11
N PRO A 316 42.05 -9.49 -6.62
CA PRO A 316 42.15 -10.68 -5.78
C PRO A 316 43.45 -10.56 -4.97
N SER A 317 43.38 -10.02 -3.76
CA SER A 317 44.53 -10.06 -2.86
C SER A 317 44.57 -11.40 -2.16
N ASP A 318 45.37 -12.27 -2.78
CA ASP A 318 46.29 -13.22 -2.20
C ASP A 318 46.04 -13.71 -0.76
N ARG A 319 45.72 -15.00 -0.73
CA ARG A 319 46.11 -15.97 0.29
C ARG A 319 47.46 -15.62 0.94
N ARG A 320 47.42 -15.09 2.16
CA ARG A 320 48.49 -15.35 3.14
C ARG A 320 48.26 -16.71 3.78
N THR A 321 48.99 -17.67 3.24
CA THR A 321 49.77 -18.69 3.94
C THR A 321 49.52 -18.85 5.45
N SER A 322 48.91 -19.97 5.83
CA SER A 322 49.40 -20.78 6.94
C SER A 322 49.31 -22.27 6.58
N ASP A 323 50.42 -22.94 6.85
CA ASP A 323 50.58 -24.37 7.10
C ASP A 323 50.85 -25.32 5.93
N ALA A 324 52.17 -25.50 5.76
CA ALA A 324 52.79 -26.74 5.36
C ALA A 324 52.25 -27.94 6.17
N ARG A 325 51.64 -28.91 5.48
CA ARG A 325 51.82 -30.31 5.84
C ARG A 325 52.00 -31.16 4.60
N LYS A 326 53.23 -31.64 4.42
CA LYS A 326 53.64 -32.69 3.50
C LYS A 326 52.68 -33.88 3.60
N VAL A 327 52.01 -34.23 2.50
CA VAL A 327 51.70 -35.63 2.19
C VAL A 327 51.94 -35.83 0.69
N THR A 328 52.84 -36.75 0.42
CA THR A 328 53.32 -37.24 -0.86
C THR A 328 52.25 -38.04 -1.61
N GLY A 329 52.15 -37.78 -2.92
CA GLY A 329 52.01 -38.79 -3.98
C GLY A 329 50.66 -39.49 -4.14
N GLN A 330 49.98 -39.25 -5.25
CA GLN A 330 49.98 -40.18 -6.40
C GLN A 330 48.99 -39.72 -7.47
N THR A 331 49.50 -39.63 -8.68
CA THR A 331 48.78 -39.39 -9.92
C THR A 331 47.96 -40.62 -10.32
N ARG A 332 46.66 -40.45 -10.55
CA ARG A 332 45.90 -41.41 -11.37
C ARG A 332 44.87 -40.73 -12.28
N ARG A 333 45.29 -40.72 -13.53
CA ARG A 333 44.61 -40.49 -14.81
C ARG A 333 43.29 -41.29 -14.92
N VAL A 334 42.16 -40.61 -15.16
CA VAL A 334 40.90 -41.17 -15.69
C VAL A 334 40.29 -40.07 -16.56
N LYS A 335 40.47 -40.07 -17.89
CA LYS A 335 39.76 -40.82 -18.94
C LYS A 335 38.26 -40.47 -19.02
N ALA A 336 37.93 -39.58 -19.95
CA ALA A 336 36.58 -39.33 -20.46
C ALA A 336 36.02 -40.55 -21.21
N PRO A 337 34.69 -40.67 -21.23
CA PRO A 337 33.95 -40.95 -22.47
C PRO A 337 32.79 -39.96 -22.64
N ALA A 338 32.64 -39.31 -23.80
CA ALA A 338 32.04 -39.83 -25.04
C ALA A 338 30.51 -39.73 -25.03
N SER A 339 30.06 -38.73 -25.79
CA SER A 339 28.87 -38.62 -26.62
C SER A 339 28.05 -39.90 -26.90
N GLY A 340 26.74 -39.75 -26.78
CA GLY A 340 25.68 -40.58 -27.37
C GLY A 340 24.37 -40.23 -26.63
N GLU A 341 23.18 -40.09 -27.20
CA GLU A 341 22.63 -40.35 -28.52
C GLU A 341 21.27 -39.63 -28.53
N THR A 342 20.93 -39.07 -29.68
CA THR A 342 19.62 -38.51 -30.01
C THR A 342 18.56 -39.61 -30.06
N ALA A 343 17.52 -39.52 -29.23
CA ALA A 343 16.30 -40.31 -29.40
C ALA A 343 15.10 -39.38 -29.60
N ARG A 344 14.57 -39.42 -30.83
CA ARG A 344 13.31 -38.83 -31.28
C ARG A 344 12.17 -39.45 -30.48
N SER A 345 11.30 -38.63 -29.90
CA SER A 345 9.98 -39.06 -29.42
C SER A 345 8.92 -38.49 -30.34
N SER A 346 8.27 -39.41 -31.03
CA SER A 346 7.16 -39.27 -31.95
C SER A 346 5.90 -38.77 -31.24
N VAL A 347 5.37 -37.65 -31.73
CA VAL A 347 4.03 -37.14 -31.42
C VAL A 347 3.05 -37.81 -32.39
N ASP A 348 2.03 -38.48 -31.86
CA ASP A 348 0.86 -38.94 -32.63
C ASP A 348 -0.39 -38.20 -32.11
N PRO A 349 -1.25 -37.63 -32.99
CA PRO A 349 -2.40 -36.83 -32.59
C PRO A 349 -3.72 -37.59 -32.81
N ARG A 350 -4.59 -37.67 -31.79
CA ARG A 350 -6.06 -37.72 -31.97
C ARG A 350 -6.78 -37.81 -30.63
N VAL A 351 -7.34 -36.69 -30.20
CA VAL A 351 -8.49 -36.68 -29.28
C VAL A 351 -9.67 -36.11 -30.06
N LYS A 352 -10.70 -36.95 -30.26
CA LYS A 352 -12.00 -36.58 -30.82
C LYS A 352 -12.75 -35.70 -29.80
N PRO A 353 -13.47 -34.65 -30.23
CA PRO A 353 -14.36 -33.94 -29.32
C PRO A 353 -15.64 -34.76 -29.12
N GLU A 354 -15.96 -34.99 -27.86
CA GLU A 354 -17.18 -35.61 -27.37
C GLU A 354 -18.36 -34.64 -27.54
N GLN A 355 -19.44 -35.14 -28.14
CA GLN A 355 -20.66 -34.39 -28.42
C GLN A 355 -21.44 -34.14 -27.12
N VAL A 356 -21.69 -32.88 -26.80
CA VAL A 356 -22.60 -32.46 -25.73
C VAL A 356 -24.04 -32.50 -26.29
N PRO A 357 -25.00 -33.19 -25.62
CA PRO A 357 -26.39 -33.19 -26.04
C PRO A 357 -27.09 -31.84 -25.77
N PRO A 358 -28.13 -31.47 -26.54
CA PRO A 358 -28.82 -30.20 -26.39
C PRO A 358 -29.71 -30.21 -25.13
N ILE A 359 -29.61 -29.12 -24.37
CA ILE A 359 -30.52 -28.83 -23.24
C ILE A 359 -31.89 -28.48 -23.83
N VAL A 360 -32.89 -29.27 -23.44
CA VAL A 360 -34.30 -29.07 -23.73
C VAL A 360 -34.80 -27.88 -22.91
N ALA A 361 -35.21 -26.80 -23.60
CA ALA A 361 -35.89 -25.68 -22.98
C ALA A 361 -37.39 -25.99 -22.85
N SER A 362 -37.84 -26.23 -21.63
CA SER A 362 -39.25 -26.30 -21.26
C SER A 362 -39.45 -25.50 -19.98
N GLY A 363 -40.39 -24.54 -19.99
CA GLY A 363 -40.86 -23.90 -18.77
C GLY A 363 -41.29 -22.45 -18.94
N ASP A 364 -42.58 -22.29 -19.26
CA ASP A 364 -43.32 -21.05 -19.20
C ASP A 364 -43.06 -20.25 -17.91
N ASN A 365 -42.65 -18.99 -18.04
CA ASN A 365 -42.76 -18.00 -16.98
C ASN A 365 -43.53 -16.80 -17.50
N GLN A 366 -44.83 -16.77 -17.17
CA GLN A 366 -45.68 -15.61 -17.33
C GLN A 366 -45.14 -14.47 -16.48
N ALA A 367 -44.75 -13.38 -17.14
CA ALA A 367 -44.41 -12.13 -16.49
C ALA A 367 -45.67 -11.51 -15.84
N PRO A 368 -45.62 -11.10 -14.55
CA PRO A 368 -46.71 -10.34 -13.96
C PRO A 368 -46.76 -8.93 -14.56
N LYS A 369 -47.98 -8.50 -14.91
CA LYS A 369 -48.30 -7.14 -15.40
C LYS A 369 -47.77 -6.08 -14.41
N PRO A 370 -47.17 -4.98 -14.90
CA PRO A 370 -46.76 -3.89 -14.03
C PRO A 370 -47.99 -3.16 -13.49
N ALA A 371 -48.01 -2.96 -12.17
CA ALA A 371 -49.02 -2.19 -11.47
C ALA A 371 -49.01 -0.72 -11.92
N GLU A 372 -50.21 -0.22 -12.11
CA GLU A 372 -50.57 1.13 -12.51
C GLU A 372 -50.00 2.16 -11.51
N LYS A 373 -49.13 3.05 -11.99
CA LYS A 373 -48.51 4.10 -11.17
C LYS A 373 -49.53 5.19 -10.88
N THR A 374 -50.05 5.22 -9.66
CA THR A 374 -50.83 6.33 -9.12
C THR A 374 -49.93 7.55 -8.93
N THR A 375 -50.10 8.57 -9.77
CA THR A 375 -49.43 9.87 -9.63
C THR A 375 -49.91 10.61 -8.37
N PRO A 376 -49.00 11.13 -7.52
CA PRO A 376 -49.39 11.94 -6.37
C PRO A 376 -49.89 13.33 -6.83
N ARG A 377 -51.05 13.69 -6.29
CA ARG A 377 -51.76 14.97 -6.48
C ARG A 377 -50.89 16.14 -6.01
N ARG A 378 -50.54 17.04 -6.94
CA ARG A 378 -49.83 18.31 -6.70
C ARG A 378 -50.59 19.13 -5.65
N VAL A 379 -49.99 19.33 -4.47
CA VAL A 379 -50.49 20.28 -3.46
C VAL A 379 -50.06 21.69 -3.87
N SER A 380 -51.03 22.61 -3.92
CA SER A 380 -50.82 23.98 -4.40
C SER A 380 -49.87 24.78 -3.49
N PRO A 381 -49.05 25.71 -4.02
CA PRO A 381 -48.01 26.44 -3.27
C PRO A 381 -48.50 27.29 -2.10
N GLU A 382 -49.81 27.54 -1.99
CA GLU A 382 -50.40 28.42 -0.98
C GLU A 382 -50.44 27.82 0.43
N VAL A 383 -50.43 26.49 0.57
CA VAL A 383 -50.50 25.84 1.90
C VAL A 383 -49.15 25.92 2.64
N ARG A 384 -48.03 26.02 1.90
CA ARG A 384 -46.68 26.09 2.49
C ARG A 384 -46.39 27.40 3.22
N ARG A 385 -47.10 28.49 2.92
CA ARG A 385 -46.86 29.81 3.55
C ARG A 385 -47.48 29.97 4.94
N ARG A 386 -48.40 29.11 5.37
CA ARG A 386 -49.06 29.24 6.69
C ARG A 386 -48.35 28.56 7.86
N VAL A 387 -47.39 27.66 7.60
CA VAL A 387 -46.75 26.87 8.67
C VAL A 387 -45.50 27.57 9.27
N LEU A 388 -44.92 28.56 8.60
CA LEU A 388 -43.69 29.24 9.06
C LEU A 388 -43.90 30.45 10.00
N ARG A 389 -45.12 30.70 10.49
CA ARG A 389 -45.44 31.91 11.30
C ARG A 389 -45.78 31.67 12.78
N ARG A 390 -45.46 30.51 13.34
CA ARG A 390 -45.59 30.26 14.80
C ARG A 390 -44.28 29.74 15.40
N GLN A 391 -43.39 30.67 15.73
CA GLN A 391 -42.31 30.47 16.69
C GLN A 391 -42.61 31.39 17.89
N PRO A 392 -42.82 30.86 19.11
CA PRO A 392 -43.03 31.68 20.29
C PRO A 392 -41.71 32.32 20.74
N LYS A 393 -41.76 33.63 21.04
CA LYS A 393 -40.67 34.39 21.67
C LYS A 393 -40.39 33.82 23.06
N VAL A 394 -39.22 33.22 23.26
CA VAL A 394 -38.72 32.85 24.59
C VAL A 394 -38.15 34.10 25.27
N ALA A 395 -38.76 34.46 26.39
CA ALA A 395 -38.37 35.59 27.22
C ALA A 395 -37.02 35.31 27.92
N ARG A 396 -36.05 36.20 27.71
CA ARG A 396 -34.81 36.27 28.50
C ARG A 396 -35.15 36.78 29.89
N ARG A 397 -34.98 35.94 30.92
CA ARG A 397 -34.91 36.36 32.33
C ARG A 397 -33.48 36.81 32.63
N SER A 398 -33.32 38.07 32.99
CA SER A 398 -32.14 38.65 33.60
C SER A 398 -31.97 38.11 35.03
N MET A 399 -30.80 37.55 35.35
CA MET A 399 -30.36 37.42 36.74
C MET A 399 -29.63 38.71 37.14
N GLY A 400 -30.17 39.34 38.18
CA GLY A 400 -29.56 40.48 38.86
C GLY A 400 -28.40 40.04 39.75
N ARG A 401 -27.55 41.04 40.05
CA ARG A 401 -26.43 41.00 40.98
C ARG A 401 -26.85 40.82 42.42
#